data_AF-A0A8X6SNM1-F1
#
_entry.id   AF-A0A8X6SNM1-F1
#
_cell.length_a   1.000
_cell.length_b   1.000
_cell.length_c   1.000
_cell.angle_alpha   90.00
_cell.angle_beta   90.00
_cell.angle_gamma   90.00
#
_symmetry.space_group_name_H-M   'P 1'
#
loop_
_entity.id
_entity.type
_entity.pdbx_description
1 polymer ?
#
loop_
_entity_poly.entity_id
_entity_poly.type
_entity_poly.pdbx_seq_one_letter_code
_entity_poly.pdbx_strand_id
1 'polypeptide(L)'
;MLSAPDKALLVKLFYMNEESVTIALRKFRVQKNVKSGKGPLTPAGLLKLVKRFEETGKLEDRAQAGRPCLKEACAPCLAVEMEAIASEAASGTSSAREAARRLGLPPSSVRNILRRLLQLYPYKLQSCRELLPADTAQREAFAKWAFSKMEQDPTWVFNILWTDEAHFSLHGDVNTHTTITVPFGRPLIHVPMASCLQILTPADFWLWVYLKSRVYLSGPSCLSELKDAIRREVSSIHPDMLHSAVAGFVTSLECLFPCGGGHVEHILV
;
A
#
# COMPACT_ATOMS: atom_id res chain seq x y z
N MET A 1 1.52 16.09 37.37
CA MET A 1 2.94 15.68 37.40
C MET A 1 3.82 16.93 37.39
N LEU A 2 5.01 16.90 37.99
CA LEU A 2 5.90 18.07 38.00
C LEU A 2 6.63 18.19 36.66
N SER A 3 6.71 19.41 36.17
CA SER A 3 7.47 19.73 34.97
C SER A 3 8.98 19.58 35.23
N ALA A 4 9.77 19.30 34.19
CA ALA A 4 11.23 19.22 34.28
C ALA A 4 11.89 20.47 34.94
N PRO A 5 11.52 21.72 34.57
CA PRO A 5 11.98 22.93 35.27
C PRO A 5 11.60 22.97 36.75
N ASP A 6 10.43 22.42 37.13
CA ASP A 6 10.01 22.39 38.53
C ASP A 6 10.85 21.41 39.34
N LYS A 7 11.20 20.27 38.75
CA LYS A 7 12.12 19.28 39.34
C LYS A 7 13.52 19.90 39.53
N ALA A 8 14.01 20.66 38.55
CA ALA A 8 15.31 21.34 38.64
C ALA A 8 15.34 22.40 39.74
N LEU A 9 14.27 23.21 39.85
CA LEU A 9 14.14 24.22 40.90
C LEU A 9 14.13 23.59 42.30
N LEU A 10 13.46 22.45 42.46
CA LEU A 10 13.43 21.71 43.73
C LEU A 10 14.80 21.20 44.15
N VAL A 11 15.55 20.61 43.23
CA VAL A 11 16.91 20.12 43.50
C VAL A 11 17.84 21.29 43.81
N LYS A 12 17.73 22.41 43.08
CA LYS A 12 18.47 23.64 43.39
C LYS A 12 18.16 24.16 44.81
N LEU A 13 16.88 24.25 45.16
CA LEU A 13 16.46 24.70 46.50
C LEU A 13 16.89 23.72 47.60
N PHE A 14 17.02 22.43 47.31
CA PHE A 14 17.50 21.45 48.27
C PHE A 14 18.96 21.72 48.67
N TYR A 15 19.87 21.84 47.69
CA TYR A 15 21.29 22.10 47.97
C TYR A 15 21.55 23.50 48.51
N MET A 16 20.77 24.52 48.11
CA MET A 16 20.89 25.88 48.64
C MET A 16 20.48 26.04 50.11
N ASN A 17 19.86 25.03 50.73
CA ASN A 17 19.36 25.09 52.10
C ASN A 17 19.91 23.96 52.96
N GLU A 18 21.20 23.64 52.83
CA GLU A 18 21.91 22.64 53.65
C GLU A 18 21.18 21.28 53.65
N GLU A 19 20.68 20.87 52.48
CA GLU A 19 19.99 19.57 52.30
C GLU A 19 18.71 19.43 53.14
N SER A 20 18.12 20.56 53.54
CA SER A 20 16.86 20.57 54.30
C SER A 20 15.65 20.40 53.37
N VAL A 21 15.09 19.18 53.36
CA VAL A 21 13.88 18.81 52.59
C VAL A 21 12.69 19.71 52.91
N THR A 22 12.50 20.04 54.19
CA THR A 22 11.35 20.83 54.65
C THR A 22 11.45 22.30 54.24
N ILE A 23 12.63 22.90 54.34
CA ILE A 23 12.89 24.28 53.92
C ILE A 23 12.79 24.40 52.40
N ALA A 24 13.35 23.45 51.66
CA ALA A 24 13.29 23.42 50.21
C ALA A 24 11.84 23.34 49.69
N LEU A 25 11.03 22.42 50.25
CA LEU A 25 9.61 22.30 49.92
C LEU A 25 8.81 23.54 50.29
N ARG A 26 9.10 24.16 51.44
CA ARG A 26 8.43 25.39 51.88
C ARG A 26 8.74 26.55 50.92
N LYS A 27 10.01 26.75 50.57
CA LYS A 27 10.44 27.79 49.60
C LYS A 27 9.86 27.55 48.21
N PHE A 28 9.81 26.29 47.76
CA PHE A 28 9.20 25.94 46.49
C PHE A 28 7.70 26.25 46.46
N ARG A 29 6.95 25.92 47.53
CA ARG A 29 5.52 26.23 47.64
C ARG A 29 5.24 27.72 47.62
N VAL A 30 6.08 28.52 48.26
CA VAL A 30 6.01 29.99 48.22
C VAL A 30 6.26 30.51 46.81
N GLN A 31 7.33 30.06 46.14
CA GLN A 31 7.65 30.49 44.77
C GLN A 31 6.61 30.08 43.73
N LYS A 32 5.91 28.95 43.94
CA LYS A 32 4.89 28.44 43.02
C LYS A 32 3.45 28.74 43.43
N ASN A 33 3.22 29.51 44.51
CA ASN A 33 1.89 29.82 45.04
C ASN A 33 1.00 28.58 45.28
N VAL A 34 1.60 27.49 45.78
CA VAL A 34 0.89 26.22 46.06
C VAL A 34 0.41 26.18 47.50
N LYS A 35 -0.90 25.99 47.73
CA LYS A 35 -1.50 25.94 49.08
C LYS A 35 -0.92 24.79 49.94
N SER A 36 -0.59 25.11 51.20
CA SER A 36 -0.15 24.14 52.21
C SER A 36 -1.21 23.07 52.43
N GLY A 37 -0.84 21.79 52.26
CA GLY A 37 -1.71 20.63 52.51
C GLY A 37 -2.34 19.96 51.28
N LYS A 38 -2.29 20.58 50.09
CA LYS A 38 -2.80 20.00 48.82
C LYS A 38 -1.78 20.10 47.67
N GLY A 39 -0.50 19.93 47.98
CA GLY A 39 0.58 19.99 46.98
C GLY A 39 0.95 18.60 46.44
N PRO A 40 1.38 18.49 45.16
CA PRO A 40 1.72 17.22 44.51
C PRO A 40 3.00 16.54 45.01
N LEU A 41 3.64 17.07 46.07
CA LEU A 41 4.96 16.64 46.52
C LEU A 41 5.01 16.35 48.02
N THR A 42 5.35 15.10 48.32
CA THR A 42 5.68 14.62 49.67
C THR A 42 7.18 14.79 49.95
N PRO A 43 7.61 14.92 51.22
CA PRO A 43 9.03 14.90 51.60
C PRO A 43 9.79 13.70 51.02
N ALA A 44 9.17 12.51 51.06
CA ALA A 44 9.73 11.31 50.46
C ALA A 44 9.87 11.39 48.93
N GLY A 45 8.98 12.11 48.25
CA GLY A 45 9.06 12.36 46.81
C GLY A 45 10.28 13.21 46.43
N LEU A 46 10.60 14.23 47.22
CA LEU A 46 11.80 15.06 47.00
C LEU A 46 13.09 14.25 47.22
N LEU A 47 13.17 13.46 48.30
CA LEU A 47 14.33 12.60 48.55
C LEU A 47 14.56 11.58 47.42
N LYS A 48 13.49 10.96 46.90
CA LYS A 48 13.58 10.05 45.75
C LYS A 48 14.03 10.75 44.47
N LEU A 49 13.66 12.03 44.29
CA LEU A 49 14.07 12.85 43.14
C LEU A 49 15.56 13.20 43.23
N VAL A 50 16.03 13.67 44.40
CA VAL A 50 17.44 14.02 44.65
C VAL A 50 18.31 12.78 44.51
N LYS A 51 17.94 11.66 45.13
CA LYS A 51 18.69 10.39 45.01
C LYS A 51 18.81 9.94 43.55
N ARG A 52 17.73 10.03 42.78
CA ARG A 52 17.77 9.71 41.34
C ARG A 52 18.71 10.66 40.58
N PHE A 53 18.66 11.95 40.91
CA PHE A 53 19.51 12.96 40.30
C PHE A 53 21.00 12.70 40.59
N GLU A 54 21.35 12.37 41.82
CA GLU A 54 22.72 12.01 42.21
C GLU A 54 23.21 10.74 41.52
N GLU A 55 22.35 9.73 41.35
CA GLU A 55 22.70 8.46 40.71
C GLU A 55 22.83 8.55 39.18
N THR A 56 22.02 9.40 38.51
CA THR A 56 21.90 9.38 37.03
C THR A 56 22.17 10.71 36.34
N GLY A 57 22.30 11.81 37.07
CA GLY A 57 22.45 13.17 36.53
C GLY A 57 21.23 13.71 35.77
N LYS A 58 20.12 12.95 35.72
CA LYS A 58 18.93 13.28 34.93
C LYS A 58 17.71 13.53 35.82
N LEU A 59 16.91 14.53 35.45
CA LEU A 59 15.65 14.90 36.14
C LEU A 59 14.40 14.39 35.44
N GLU A 60 14.56 13.75 34.28
CA GLU A 60 13.45 13.18 33.51
C GLU A 60 12.89 11.92 34.18
N ASP A 61 11.63 11.62 33.87
CA ASP A 61 11.04 10.35 34.30
C ASP A 61 11.63 9.21 33.46
N ARG A 62 11.90 8.06 34.11
CA ARG A 62 12.39 6.88 33.40
C ARG A 62 11.35 6.46 32.37
N ALA A 63 11.79 6.16 31.15
CA ALA A 63 10.95 5.49 30.18
C ALA A 63 10.42 4.19 30.84
N GLN A 64 9.11 4.11 31.03
CA GLN A 64 8.50 2.88 31.49
C GLN A 64 8.53 1.90 30.31
N ALA A 65 9.28 0.80 30.46
CA ALA A 65 9.04 -0.36 29.63
C ALA A 65 7.61 -0.82 29.96
N GLY A 66 6.68 -0.57 29.04
CA GLY A 66 5.32 -1.09 29.15
C GLY A 66 5.36 -2.62 29.27
N ARG A 67 4.26 -3.21 29.75
CA ARG A 67 4.10 -4.67 29.71
C ARG A 67 4.35 -5.14 28.27
N PRO A 68 5.29 -6.08 28.02
CA PRO A 68 5.53 -6.61 26.68
C PRO A 68 4.20 -7.03 26.08
N CYS A 69 3.87 -6.50 24.90
CA CYS A 69 2.60 -6.83 24.31
C CYS A 69 2.67 -8.30 23.90
N LEU A 70 1.75 -9.15 24.36
CA LEU A 70 1.67 -10.57 23.93
C LEU A 70 1.71 -10.71 22.38
N LYS A 71 1.28 -9.65 21.68
CA LYS A 71 1.30 -9.51 20.22
C LYS A 71 2.70 -9.51 19.62
N GLU A 72 3.70 -8.93 20.29
CA GLU A 72 5.09 -8.86 19.82
C GLU A 72 5.77 -10.22 19.97
N ALA A 73 5.53 -10.92 21.10
CA ALA A 73 6.07 -12.25 21.34
C ALA A 73 5.50 -13.31 20.38
N CYS A 74 4.22 -13.20 20.00
CA CYS A 74 3.59 -14.15 19.07
C CYS A 74 3.86 -13.86 17.58
N ALA A 75 4.48 -12.72 17.24
CA ALA A 75 4.67 -12.32 15.84
C ALA A 75 5.54 -13.29 15.02
N PRO A 76 6.68 -13.80 15.54
CA PRO A 76 7.49 -14.78 14.81
C PRO A 76 6.75 -16.09 14.56
N CYS A 77 6.05 -16.62 15.56
CA CYS A 77 5.26 -17.85 15.42
C CYS A 77 4.14 -17.70 14.39
N LEU A 78 3.47 -16.54 14.37
CA LEU A 78 2.43 -16.27 13.39
C LEU A 78 2.98 -16.16 11.96
N ALA A 79 4.18 -15.61 11.77
CA ALA A 79 4.81 -15.52 10.46
C ALA A 79 5.09 -16.91 9.88
N VAL A 80 5.71 -17.80 10.67
CA VAL A 80 6.01 -19.18 10.26
C VAL A 80 4.72 -19.94 9.91
N GLU A 81 3.68 -19.80 10.73
CA GLU A 81 2.43 -20.51 10.47
C GLU A 81 1.71 -20.01 9.21
N MET A 82 1.78 -18.70 8.93
CA MET A 82 1.21 -18.14 7.70
C MET A 82 1.92 -18.66 6.45
N GLU A 83 3.23 -18.88 6.51
CA GLU A 83 4.03 -19.47 5.44
C GLU A 83 3.73 -20.97 5.27
N ALA A 84 3.56 -21.70 6.36
CA ALA A 84 3.13 -23.10 6.33
C ALA A 84 1.74 -23.25 5.67
N ILE A 85 0.75 -22.43 6.06
CA ILE A 85 -0.59 -22.44 5.47
C ILE A 85 -0.53 -22.10 3.98
N ALA A 86 0.31 -21.14 3.57
CA ALA A 86 0.48 -20.80 2.16
C ALA A 86 1.07 -21.97 1.36
N SER A 87 2.02 -22.69 1.95
CA SER A 87 2.69 -23.84 1.31
C SER A 87 1.78 -25.06 1.18
N GLU A 88 0.84 -25.25 2.12
CA GLU A 88 -0.16 -26.33 2.07
C GLU A 88 -1.30 -26.03 1.07
N ALA A 89 -1.59 -24.75 0.82
CA ALA A 89 -2.64 -24.36 -0.11
C ALA A 89 -2.14 -24.47 -1.57
N ALA A 90 -2.83 -25.27 -2.39
CA ALA A 90 -2.54 -25.35 -3.83
C ALA A 90 -2.62 -23.99 -4.56
N SER A 91 -3.36 -23.03 -3.99
CA SER A 91 -3.50 -21.65 -4.48
C SER A 91 -2.53 -20.65 -3.84
N GLY A 92 -1.61 -21.07 -2.96
CA GLY A 92 -0.69 -20.18 -2.23
C GLY A 92 -1.37 -19.22 -1.24
N THR A 93 -2.65 -19.44 -0.94
CA THR A 93 -3.45 -18.51 -0.13
C THR A 93 -3.29 -18.77 1.35
N SER A 94 -2.89 -17.75 2.11
CA SER A 94 -2.80 -17.81 3.57
C SER A 94 -4.03 -17.20 4.26
N SER A 95 -4.76 -18.02 5.03
CA SER A 95 -5.96 -17.58 5.75
C SER A 95 -5.63 -17.15 7.18
N ALA A 96 -5.84 -15.86 7.48
CA ALA A 96 -5.69 -15.33 8.83
C ALA A 96 -6.62 -16.02 9.86
N ARG A 97 -7.78 -16.54 9.42
CA ARG A 97 -8.69 -17.30 10.28
C ARG A 97 -8.15 -18.70 10.58
N GLU A 98 -7.49 -19.31 9.60
CA GLU A 98 -6.85 -20.60 9.76
C GLU A 98 -5.65 -20.50 10.70
N ALA A 99 -4.79 -19.48 10.51
CA ALA A 99 -3.68 -19.20 11.41
C ALA A 99 -4.14 -18.95 12.85
N ALA A 100 -5.25 -18.23 13.03
CA ALA A 100 -5.86 -18.02 14.35
C ALA A 100 -6.28 -19.33 15.02
N ARG A 101 -6.85 -20.26 14.24
CA ARG A 101 -7.28 -21.58 14.73
C ARG A 101 -6.09 -22.46 15.12
N ARG A 102 -5.04 -22.50 14.29
CA ARG A 102 -3.83 -23.31 14.55
C ARG A 102 -3.04 -22.83 15.76
N LEU A 103 -2.92 -21.51 15.93
CA LEU A 103 -2.17 -20.91 17.04
C LEU A 103 -3.01 -20.65 18.29
N GLY A 104 -4.31 -20.94 18.26
CA GLY A 104 -5.23 -20.63 19.35
C GLY A 104 -5.34 -19.14 19.67
N LEU A 105 -5.05 -18.27 18.71
CA LEU A 105 -5.05 -16.81 18.90
C LEU A 105 -6.40 -16.20 18.50
N PRO A 106 -6.84 -15.12 19.16
CA PRO A 106 -7.99 -14.36 18.70
C PRO A 106 -7.76 -13.84 17.26
N PRO A 107 -8.74 -13.95 16.34
CA PRO A 107 -8.61 -13.47 14.96
C PRO A 107 -8.25 -11.97 14.85
N SER A 108 -8.71 -11.17 15.82
CA SER A 108 -8.38 -9.75 15.91
C SER A 108 -6.91 -9.51 16.27
N SER A 109 -6.31 -10.37 17.09
CA SER A 109 -4.87 -10.33 17.42
C SER A 109 -4.04 -10.69 16.20
N VAL A 110 -4.38 -11.79 15.51
CA VAL A 110 -3.73 -12.19 14.26
C VAL A 110 -3.76 -11.06 13.24
N ARG A 111 -4.93 -10.45 13.00
CA ARG A 111 -5.06 -9.35 12.04
C ARG A 111 -4.23 -8.11 12.41
N ASN A 112 -4.15 -7.81 13.70
CA ASN A 112 -3.32 -6.69 14.20
C ASN A 112 -1.82 -6.99 14.06
N ILE A 113 -1.39 -8.21 14.37
CA ILE A 113 0.02 -8.62 14.22
C ILE A 113 0.40 -8.58 12.74
N LEU A 114 -0.42 -9.15 11.86
CA LEU A 114 -0.19 -9.13 10.41
C LEU A 114 -0.01 -7.70 9.89
N ARG A 115 -0.93 -6.78 10.23
CA ARG A 115 -0.87 -5.41 9.70
C ARG A 115 0.17 -4.51 10.37
N ARG A 116 0.29 -4.57 11.70
CA ARG A 116 1.09 -3.60 12.48
C ARG A 116 2.52 -4.04 12.73
N LEU A 117 2.77 -5.34 12.84
CA LEU A 117 4.10 -5.88 13.16
C LEU A 117 4.75 -6.51 11.93
N LEU A 118 4.03 -7.36 11.21
CA LEU A 118 4.55 -8.05 10.02
C LEU A 118 4.36 -7.26 8.73
N GLN A 119 3.56 -6.18 8.76
CA GLN A 119 3.21 -5.35 7.60
C GLN A 119 2.67 -6.13 6.39
N LEU A 120 2.02 -7.27 6.64
CA LEU A 120 1.38 -8.10 5.63
C LEU A 120 -0.05 -7.62 5.40
N TYR A 121 -0.35 -7.32 4.14
CA TYR A 121 -1.67 -6.85 3.71
C TYR A 121 -2.33 -7.89 2.80
N PRO A 122 -3.63 -8.18 2.98
CA PRO A 122 -4.37 -8.96 2.02
C PRO A 122 -4.35 -8.26 0.66
N TYR A 123 -3.89 -8.96 -0.36
CA TYR A 123 -3.98 -8.53 -1.75
C TYR A 123 -4.95 -9.46 -2.50
N LYS A 124 -5.52 -8.97 -3.59
CA LYS A 124 -6.34 -9.79 -4.49
C LYS A 124 -5.43 -10.37 -5.55
N LEU A 125 -5.35 -11.70 -5.61
CA LEU A 125 -4.74 -12.39 -6.74
C LEU A 125 -5.53 -12.05 -8.00
N GLN A 126 -4.87 -11.48 -9.00
CA GLN A 126 -5.47 -11.25 -10.31
C GLN A 126 -5.49 -12.58 -11.07
N SER A 127 -6.63 -12.95 -11.65
CA SER A 127 -6.71 -14.12 -12.53
C SER A 127 -6.11 -13.73 -13.88
N CYS A 128 -4.88 -14.17 -14.11
CA CYS A 128 -4.22 -14.04 -15.40
C CYS A 128 -4.63 -15.21 -16.29
N ARG A 129 -4.87 -14.96 -17.59
CA ARG A 129 -5.03 -16.05 -18.57
C ARG A 129 -3.74 -16.88 -18.61
N GLU A 130 -3.84 -18.20 -18.55
CA GLU A 130 -2.69 -19.09 -18.63
C GLU A 130 -1.90 -18.85 -19.93
N LEU A 131 -0.59 -18.63 -19.80
CA LEU A 131 0.32 -18.49 -20.93
C LEU A 131 0.83 -19.85 -21.37
N LEU A 132 0.67 -20.19 -22.65
CA LEU A 132 1.32 -21.36 -23.21
C LEU A 132 2.81 -21.05 -23.48
N PRO A 133 3.72 -22.05 -23.42
CA PRO A 133 5.13 -21.84 -23.75
C PRO A 133 5.39 -21.32 -25.18
N ALA A 134 4.45 -21.53 -26.10
CA ALA A 134 4.53 -20.95 -27.45
C ALA A 134 4.22 -19.44 -27.44
N ASP A 135 3.37 -18.99 -26.53
CA ASP A 135 2.96 -17.60 -26.40
C ASP A 135 4.09 -16.73 -25.85
N THR A 136 4.90 -17.25 -24.91
CA THR A 136 6.04 -16.51 -24.35
C THR A 136 7.08 -16.18 -25.42
N ALA A 137 7.40 -17.14 -26.30
CA ALA A 137 8.31 -16.93 -27.42
C ALA A 137 7.77 -15.89 -28.42
N GLN A 138 6.47 -15.93 -28.72
CA GLN A 138 5.83 -14.93 -29.59
C GLN A 138 5.86 -13.53 -28.98
N ARG A 139 5.63 -13.42 -27.67
CA ARG A 139 5.68 -12.16 -26.94
C ARG A 139 7.07 -11.55 -26.94
N GLU A 140 8.10 -12.36 -26.70
CA GLU A 140 9.48 -11.91 -26.73
C GLU A 140 9.90 -11.48 -28.15
N ALA A 141 9.53 -12.24 -29.17
CA ALA A 141 9.81 -11.90 -30.56
C ALA A 141 9.15 -10.57 -30.96
N PHE A 142 7.90 -10.36 -30.54
CA PHE A 142 7.19 -9.11 -30.77
C PHE A 142 7.83 -7.93 -30.03
N ALA A 143 8.21 -8.10 -28.77
CA ALA A 143 8.91 -7.06 -28.01
C ALA A 143 10.19 -6.63 -28.75
N LYS A 144 11.04 -7.59 -29.16
CA LYS A 144 12.26 -7.31 -29.95
C LYS A 144 11.96 -6.54 -31.23
N TRP A 145 10.93 -6.96 -31.97
CA TRP A 145 10.51 -6.28 -33.19
C TRP A 145 10.03 -4.85 -32.93
N ALA A 146 9.22 -4.64 -31.88
CA ALA A 146 8.71 -3.32 -31.50
C ALA A 146 9.85 -2.37 -31.09
N PHE A 147 10.83 -2.83 -30.30
CA PHE A 147 12.00 -2.03 -29.96
C PHE A 147 12.83 -1.66 -31.20
N SER A 148 13.02 -2.57 -32.15
CA SER A 148 13.70 -2.24 -33.41
C SER A 148 12.97 -1.17 -34.21
N LYS A 149 11.63 -1.12 -34.13
CA LYS A 149 10.83 -0.04 -34.74
C LYS A 149 10.97 1.28 -34.01
N MET A 150 10.98 1.27 -32.68
CA MET A 150 11.17 2.46 -31.85
C MET A 150 12.59 3.04 -31.99
N GLU A 151 13.60 2.20 -32.24
CA GLU A 151 14.97 2.64 -32.54
C GLU A 151 15.07 3.36 -33.89
N GLN A 152 14.30 2.91 -34.89
CA GLN A 152 14.22 3.55 -36.21
C GLN A 152 13.43 4.86 -36.17
N ASP A 153 12.34 4.89 -35.41
CA ASP A 153 11.49 6.07 -35.24
C ASP A 153 10.95 6.14 -33.79
N PRO A 154 11.48 7.04 -32.95
CA PRO A 154 11.03 7.21 -31.57
C PRO A 154 9.55 7.60 -31.44
N THR A 155 8.96 8.18 -32.49
CA THR A 155 7.56 8.60 -32.50
C THR A 155 6.60 7.50 -32.99
N TRP A 156 7.13 6.39 -33.52
CA TRP A 156 6.34 5.31 -34.11
C TRP A 156 5.24 4.81 -33.18
N VAL A 157 5.54 4.63 -31.90
CA VAL A 157 4.60 4.08 -30.91
C VAL A 157 3.37 4.97 -30.70
N PHE A 158 3.52 6.28 -30.84
CA PHE A 158 2.44 7.26 -30.73
C PHE A 158 1.61 7.37 -32.01
N ASN A 159 2.13 6.86 -33.13
CA ASN A 159 1.45 6.81 -34.43
C ASN A 159 0.67 5.51 -34.66
N ILE A 160 0.65 4.60 -33.67
CA ILE A 160 -0.11 3.35 -33.73
C ILE A 160 -1.59 3.63 -33.44
N LEU A 161 -2.47 3.19 -34.34
CA LEU A 161 -3.90 3.15 -34.06
C LEU A 161 -4.26 1.85 -33.35
N TRP A 162 -4.64 1.95 -32.09
CA TRP A 162 -5.13 0.84 -31.28
C TRP A 162 -6.64 0.66 -31.47
N THR A 163 -7.08 -0.56 -31.78
CA THR A 163 -8.49 -0.90 -31.92
C THR A 163 -8.81 -2.17 -31.13
N ASP A 164 -9.90 -2.15 -30.39
CA ASP A 164 -10.39 -3.30 -29.62
C ASP A 164 -11.89 -3.19 -29.33
N GLU A 165 -12.53 -4.28 -28.90
CA GLU A 165 -13.95 -4.36 -28.57
C GLU A 165 -14.16 -4.76 -27.11
N ALA A 166 -15.03 -4.04 -26.40
CA ALA A 166 -15.42 -4.37 -25.03
C ALA A 166 -16.95 -4.38 -24.84
N HIS A 167 -17.41 -5.29 -23.99
CA HIS A 167 -18.82 -5.40 -23.63
C HIS A 167 -19.16 -4.54 -22.39
N PHE A 168 -20.22 -3.74 -22.51
CA PHE A 168 -20.84 -2.97 -21.41
C PHE A 168 -22.25 -3.49 -21.17
N SER A 169 -22.61 -3.73 -19.92
CA SER A 169 -23.91 -4.27 -19.51
C SER A 169 -24.58 -3.32 -18.52
N LEU A 170 -25.92 -3.26 -18.50
CA LEU A 170 -26.65 -2.36 -17.58
C LEU A 170 -26.52 -2.78 -16.11
N HIS A 171 -26.23 -4.04 -15.84
CA HIS A 171 -26.06 -4.57 -14.48
C HIS A 171 -24.62 -4.49 -13.97
N GLY A 172 -23.67 -3.98 -14.78
CA GLY A 172 -22.27 -3.86 -14.38
C GLY A 172 -21.49 -5.17 -14.44
N ASP A 173 -22.05 -6.22 -15.06
CA ASP A 173 -21.36 -7.49 -15.27
C ASP A 173 -20.13 -7.29 -16.16
N VAL A 174 -18.98 -7.64 -15.62
CA VAL A 174 -17.69 -7.57 -16.29
C VAL A 174 -17.47 -8.88 -17.04
N ASN A 175 -17.67 -8.87 -18.36
CA ASN A 175 -17.15 -9.92 -19.22
C ASN A 175 -15.93 -9.38 -19.98
N THR A 176 -14.75 -9.95 -19.72
CA THR A 176 -13.50 -9.70 -20.46
C THR A 176 -13.23 -10.88 -21.40
N HIS A 177 -14.12 -11.09 -22.35
CA HIS A 177 -13.89 -12.05 -23.44
C HIS A 177 -13.75 -11.29 -24.76
N THR A 178 -12.53 -11.34 -25.28
CA THR A 178 -12.11 -10.76 -26.56
C THR A 178 -12.68 -11.60 -27.70
N THR A 179 -13.39 -10.99 -28.63
CA THR A 179 -13.70 -11.58 -29.96
C THR A 179 -13.17 -10.62 -31.02
N ILE A 180 -12.38 -11.12 -31.97
CA ILE A 180 -11.75 -10.31 -33.02
C ILE A 180 -12.59 -10.40 -34.31
N THR A 181 -12.93 -9.27 -34.91
CA THR A 181 -13.37 -9.18 -36.32
C THR A 181 -12.61 -8.06 -37.04
N VAL A 182 -12.05 -8.35 -38.23
CA VAL A 182 -11.51 -7.38 -39.22
C VAL A 182 -12.16 -7.67 -40.58
N PRO A 183 -12.26 -6.74 -41.57
CA PRO A 183 -11.47 -5.50 -41.77
C PRO A 183 -12.24 -4.25 -42.25
N PHE A 184 -11.62 -3.05 -42.24
CA PHE A 184 -11.90 -2.04 -43.28
C PHE A 184 -10.72 -1.09 -43.53
N GLY A 185 -10.55 -0.71 -44.80
CA GLY A 185 -9.32 -0.17 -45.38
C GLY A 185 -9.04 1.31 -45.12
N ARG A 186 -7.83 1.58 -44.63
CA ARG A 186 -7.02 2.80 -44.80
C ARG A 186 -5.54 2.38 -44.67
N PRO A 187 -4.57 3.14 -45.21
CA PRO A 187 -3.14 2.84 -44.99
C PRO A 187 -2.77 3.23 -43.57
N LEU A 188 -3.13 2.38 -42.62
CA LEU A 188 -2.73 2.45 -41.23
C LEU A 188 -1.58 1.45 -41.05
N ILE A 189 -0.63 1.78 -40.18
CA ILE A 189 0.48 0.88 -39.84
C ILE A 189 -0.12 -0.37 -39.20
N HIS A 190 -0.20 -1.45 -39.96
CA HIS A 190 -0.70 -2.73 -39.47
C HIS A 190 0.40 -3.39 -38.65
N VAL A 191 0.20 -3.44 -37.34
CA VAL A 191 1.08 -4.13 -36.40
C VAL A 191 0.58 -5.57 -36.28
N PRO A 192 1.39 -6.60 -36.62
CA PRO A 192 1.00 -7.98 -36.43
C PRO A 192 1.00 -8.30 -34.93
N MET A 193 -0.16 -8.17 -34.30
CA MET A 193 -0.32 -8.46 -32.88
C MET A 193 -0.78 -9.90 -32.70
N ALA A 194 0.06 -10.73 -32.09
CA ALA A 194 -0.34 -12.08 -31.71
C ALA A 194 -1.46 -12.03 -30.66
N SER A 195 -2.39 -12.99 -30.70
CA SER A 195 -3.52 -13.13 -29.77
C SER A 195 -3.08 -13.14 -28.30
N CYS A 196 -1.86 -13.61 -28.04
CA CYS A 196 -1.27 -13.66 -26.72
C CYS A 196 -0.79 -12.29 -26.19
N LEU A 197 -0.63 -11.26 -27.03
CA LEU A 197 -0.17 -9.93 -26.62
C LEU A 197 -1.30 -8.99 -26.19
N GLN A 198 -2.56 -9.42 -26.29
CA GLN A 198 -3.73 -8.58 -26.02
C GLN A 198 -3.72 -7.95 -24.62
N ILE A 199 -3.24 -8.67 -23.59
CA ILE A 199 -3.13 -8.12 -22.22
C ILE A 199 -2.20 -6.90 -22.08
N LEU A 200 -1.42 -6.58 -23.11
CA LEU A 200 -0.49 -5.44 -23.12
C LEU A 200 -1.07 -4.22 -23.85
N THR A 201 -2.23 -4.32 -24.49
CA THR A 201 -2.75 -3.19 -25.27
C THR A 201 -3.21 -2.05 -24.35
N PRO A 202 -2.98 -0.78 -24.74
CA PRO A 202 -3.53 0.39 -24.05
C PRO A 202 -5.05 0.32 -23.81
N ALA A 203 -5.78 -0.39 -24.68
CA ALA A 203 -7.20 -0.60 -24.55
C ALA A 203 -7.55 -1.49 -23.35
N ASP A 204 -6.88 -2.65 -23.26
CA ASP A 204 -7.15 -3.67 -22.24
C ASP A 204 -6.68 -3.26 -20.84
N PHE A 205 -5.47 -2.74 -20.70
CA PHE A 205 -4.94 -2.44 -19.36
C PHE A 205 -5.50 -1.14 -18.77
N TRP A 206 -5.86 -0.17 -19.61
CA TRP A 206 -6.25 1.17 -19.16
C TRP A 206 -7.63 1.62 -19.64
N LEU A 207 -7.88 1.66 -20.95
CA LEU A 207 -9.08 2.31 -21.50
C LEU A 207 -10.37 1.70 -20.96
N TRP A 208 -10.49 0.37 -20.99
CA TRP A 208 -11.71 -0.30 -20.55
C TRP A 208 -11.91 -0.22 -19.04
N VAL A 209 -10.83 -0.31 -18.26
CA VAL A 209 -10.88 -0.13 -16.80
C VAL A 209 -11.32 1.28 -16.46
N TYR A 210 -10.72 2.28 -17.11
CA TYR A 210 -11.05 3.69 -16.95
C TYR A 210 -12.51 3.98 -17.31
N LEU A 211 -12.95 3.58 -18.51
CA LEU A 211 -14.31 3.82 -18.97
C LEU A 211 -15.33 3.12 -18.07
N LYS A 212 -15.12 1.85 -17.70
CA LYS A 212 -16.03 1.15 -16.78
C LYS A 212 -16.10 1.86 -15.43
N SER A 213 -14.98 2.31 -14.88
CA SER A 213 -14.97 3.04 -13.61
C SER A 213 -15.78 4.34 -13.64
N ARG A 214 -15.78 5.06 -14.78
CA ARG A 214 -16.49 6.35 -14.90
C ARG A 214 -17.93 6.21 -15.37
N VAL A 215 -18.19 5.33 -16.31
CA VAL A 215 -19.53 5.09 -16.86
C VAL A 215 -20.47 4.56 -15.78
N TYR A 216 -20.03 3.60 -14.97
CA TYR A 216 -20.87 3.03 -13.92
C TYR A 216 -21.00 3.90 -12.66
N LEU A 217 -20.17 4.94 -12.48
CA LEU A 217 -20.37 5.94 -11.41
C LEU A 217 -21.72 6.66 -11.56
N SER A 218 -22.16 6.88 -12.80
CA SER A 218 -23.44 7.54 -13.09
C SER A 218 -24.66 6.64 -12.87
N GLY A 219 -24.46 5.33 -12.68
CA GLY A 219 -25.55 4.36 -12.47
C GLY A 219 -26.59 4.33 -13.59
N PRO A 220 -26.20 4.09 -14.86
CA PRO A 220 -27.13 4.15 -15.99
C PRO A 220 -28.24 3.12 -15.84
N SER A 221 -29.50 3.57 -15.91
CA SER A 221 -30.70 2.74 -15.75
C SER A 221 -31.24 2.21 -17.07
N CYS A 222 -30.84 2.81 -18.20
CA CYS A 222 -31.24 2.39 -19.54
C CYS A 222 -30.08 2.44 -20.54
N LEU A 223 -30.27 1.78 -21.69
CA LEU A 223 -29.24 1.69 -22.74
C LEU A 223 -28.87 3.06 -23.33
N SER A 224 -29.81 4.02 -23.38
CA SER A 224 -29.53 5.37 -23.87
C SER A 224 -28.58 6.10 -22.94
N GLU A 225 -28.88 6.09 -21.64
CA GLU A 225 -28.01 6.69 -20.61
C GLU A 225 -26.62 6.07 -20.61
N LEU A 226 -26.53 4.74 -20.77
CA LEU A 226 -25.26 4.04 -20.87
C LEU A 226 -24.45 4.50 -22.09
N LYS A 227 -25.07 4.58 -23.27
CA LYS A 227 -24.40 5.04 -24.50
C LYS A 227 -23.95 6.50 -24.38
N ASP A 228 -24.79 7.36 -23.82
CA ASP A 228 -24.49 8.78 -23.65
C ASP A 228 -23.40 9.00 -22.58
N ALA A 229 -23.38 8.16 -21.54
CA ALA A 229 -22.28 8.12 -20.58
C ALA A 229 -20.97 7.73 -21.26
N ILE A 230 -20.93 6.64 -22.02
CA ILE A 230 -19.71 6.23 -22.75
C ILE A 230 -19.22 7.37 -23.65
N ARG A 231 -20.09 7.97 -24.47
CA ARG A 231 -19.70 9.08 -25.36
C ARG A 231 -19.12 10.26 -24.59
N ARG A 232 -19.76 10.67 -23.50
CA ARG A 232 -19.31 11.79 -22.67
C ARG A 232 -17.96 11.51 -22.04
N GLU A 233 -17.78 10.31 -21.49
CA GLU A 233 -16.53 9.90 -20.85
C GLU A 233 -15.40 9.83 -21.87
N VAL A 234 -15.64 9.27 -23.05
CA VAL A 234 -14.68 9.24 -24.17
C VAL A 234 -14.31 10.66 -24.61
N SER A 235 -15.28 11.56 -24.76
CA SER A 235 -15.01 12.97 -25.11
C SER A 235 -14.23 13.73 -24.03
N SER A 236 -14.23 13.24 -22.79
CA SER A 236 -13.48 13.84 -21.69
C SER A 236 -12.04 13.33 -21.56
N ILE A 237 -11.63 12.35 -22.37
CA ILE A 237 -10.27 11.81 -22.33
C ILE A 237 -9.29 12.86 -22.82
N HIS A 238 -8.38 13.27 -21.94
CA HIS A 238 -7.33 14.23 -22.27
C HIS A 238 -6.19 13.56 -23.06
N PRO A 239 -5.56 14.24 -24.04
CA PRO A 239 -4.42 13.70 -24.77
C PRO A 239 -3.30 13.17 -23.87
N ASP A 240 -3.01 13.81 -22.74
CA ASP A 240 -1.96 13.35 -21.81
C ASP A 240 -2.25 11.95 -21.26
N MET A 241 -3.51 11.60 -21.04
CA MET A 241 -3.90 10.27 -20.58
C MET A 241 -3.62 9.20 -21.63
N LEU A 242 -3.81 9.54 -22.91
CA LEU A 242 -3.45 8.67 -24.03
C LEU A 242 -1.94 8.49 -24.13
N HIS A 243 -1.16 9.56 -23.94
CA HIS A 243 0.31 9.47 -23.90
C HIS A 243 0.78 8.59 -22.73
N SER A 244 0.19 8.71 -21.54
CA SER A 244 0.49 7.82 -20.41
C SER A 244 0.14 6.37 -20.70
N ALA A 245 -1.00 6.11 -21.36
CA ALA A 245 -1.39 4.75 -21.75
C ALA A 245 -0.41 4.15 -22.78
N VAL A 246 0.06 4.93 -23.74
CA VAL A 246 1.09 4.48 -24.69
C VAL A 246 2.43 4.28 -24.00
N ALA A 247 2.81 5.13 -23.05
CA ALA A 247 4.03 4.95 -22.25
C ALA A 247 3.97 3.66 -21.41
N GLY A 248 2.82 3.37 -20.81
CA GLY A 248 2.60 2.11 -20.08
C GLY A 248 2.78 0.87 -20.95
N PHE A 249 2.39 0.92 -22.23
CA PHE A 249 2.69 -0.16 -23.18
C PHE A 249 4.20 -0.36 -23.38
N VAL A 250 4.97 0.72 -23.52
CA VAL A 250 6.44 0.63 -23.65
C VAL A 250 7.06 0.00 -22.41
N THR A 251 6.70 0.47 -21.22
CA THR A 251 7.15 -0.13 -19.96
C THR A 251 6.78 -1.60 -19.87
N SER A 252 5.58 -1.97 -20.33
CA SER A 252 5.15 -3.36 -20.34
C SER A 252 5.99 -4.23 -21.29
N LEU A 253 6.40 -3.70 -22.45
CA LEU A 253 7.33 -4.39 -23.34
C LEU A 253 8.73 -4.55 -22.74
N GLU A 254 9.23 -3.54 -22.03
CA GLU A 254 10.53 -3.62 -21.33
C GLU A 254 10.50 -4.73 -20.27
N CYS A 255 9.40 -4.84 -19.52
CA CYS A 255 9.22 -5.88 -18.52
C CYS A 255 9.09 -7.30 -19.09
N LEU A 256 8.84 -7.48 -20.39
CA LEU A 256 8.81 -8.82 -21.00
C LEU A 256 10.20 -9.46 -21.09
N PHE A 257 11.29 -8.68 -21.17
CA PHE A 257 12.64 -9.25 -21.31
C PHE A 257 13.14 -9.94 -20.05
N PRO A 258 13.07 -9.33 -18.84
CA PRO A 258 13.45 -10.02 -17.60
C PRO A 258 12.62 -11.27 -17.35
N CYS A 259 11.37 -11.30 -17.83
CA CYS A 259 10.42 -12.39 -17.64
C CYS A 259 10.45 -13.45 -18.77
N GLY A 260 11.32 -13.31 -19.79
CA GLY A 260 11.35 -14.22 -20.93
C GLY A 260 10.01 -14.38 -21.66
N GLY A 261 9.21 -13.30 -21.72
CA GLY A 261 7.86 -13.31 -22.30
C GLY A 261 6.75 -13.86 -21.40
N GLY A 262 7.05 -14.18 -20.14
CA GLY A 262 6.08 -14.64 -19.13
C GLY A 262 5.09 -13.57 -18.65
N HIS A 263 4.36 -13.87 -17.56
CA HIS A 263 3.47 -12.90 -16.93
C HIS A 263 4.27 -11.78 -16.27
N VAL A 264 3.81 -10.54 -16.47
CA VAL A 264 4.36 -9.38 -15.78
C VAL A 264 3.48 -9.10 -14.56
N GLU A 265 3.94 -9.52 -13.37
CA GLU A 265 3.15 -9.43 -12.12
C GLU A 265 3.16 -8.02 -11.49
N HIS A 266 4.02 -7.12 -11.96
CA HIS A 266 4.32 -5.84 -11.32
C HIS A 266 4.21 -4.61 -12.23
N ILE A 267 3.18 -4.53 -13.09
CA ILE A 267 2.82 -3.24 -13.71
C ILE A 267 1.83 -2.55 -12.76
N LEU A 268 2.35 -2.02 -11.66
CA LEU A 268 1.65 -1.04 -10.85
C LEU A 268 2.03 0.34 -11.37
N VAL A 269 1.14 0.94 -12.15
CA VAL A 269 1.06 2.40 -12.33
C VAL A 269 -0.23 2.88 -11.72
#